data_AF-A0A1M2Z063-F1
#
_entry.id   AF-A0A1M2Z063-F1
#
_cell.length_a   1.000
_cell.length_b   1.000
_cell.length_c   1.000
_cell.angle_alpha   90.00
_cell.angle_beta   90.00
_cell.angle_gamma   90.00
#
_symmetry.space_group_name_H-M   'P 1'
#
loop_
_entity.id
_entity.type
_entity.pdbx_description
1 polymer ?
#
loop_
_entity_poly.entity_id
_entity_poly.type
_entity_poly.pdbx_seq_one_letter_code
_entity_poly.pdbx_strand_id
1 'polypeptide(L)'
;MIQSLLFFGFGFLSALLLALLVAPSFWRRATRLTERRIQATLPLTMNEIQAEKDALRAEFAMATRRLEMKVKELKDRVASQMVEIERGRQQLQQTTEERDRLLEEGGALGTKNAELEAALKASSDQLETISRKLDEITAQVEGKDAEISRLDMAATDANLEVSNRQIELVARETEIAKLKGDLTRLREQRRESEEKLRQTGIDNKSGREALKAERARANELERRLERALATVADREEALERRERELARLRENSDKPADTAETAPVPETGNIGEAAAGRSALSPENGEVPAATAALPERQEALARLAAERKRLEERLTTLTRENRRLRTASLSAPEPAPAAAPRPGEMALREQIGNLAAEMVALTALIEGPDSPIDKALAAPEAALPGGPPSLAERVRALREAAARRQ
;
A
#
# COMPACT_ATOMS: atom_id res chain seq x y z
N MET A 1 17.21 -129.58 -131.04
CA MET A 1 17.36 -128.39 -130.18
C MET A 1 17.26 -128.69 -128.67
N ILE A 2 16.47 -129.67 -128.24
CA ILE A 2 16.32 -130.03 -126.80
C ILE A 2 17.59 -130.64 -126.18
N GLN A 3 18.37 -131.42 -126.94
CA GLN A 3 19.63 -132.01 -126.45
C GLN A 3 20.68 -130.95 -126.06
N SER A 4 20.83 -129.88 -126.85
CA SER A 4 21.74 -128.77 -126.52
C SER A 4 21.27 -128.00 -125.27
N LEU A 5 19.96 -127.88 -125.07
CA LEU A 5 19.37 -127.26 -123.88
C LEU A 5 19.62 -128.10 -122.61
N LEU A 6 19.55 -129.43 -122.72
CA LEU A 6 19.82 -130.37 -121.61
C LEU A 6 21.28 -130.38 -121.19
N PHE A 7 22.23 -130.41 -122.14
CA PHE A 7 23.66 -130.29 -121.81
C PHE A 7 23.99 -128.91 -121.22
N PHE A 8 23.36 -127.84 -121.72
CA PHE A 8 23.51 -126.51 -121.13
C PHE A 8 22.92 -126.44 -119.71
N GLY A 9 21.73 -127.00 -119.48
CA GLY A 9 21.09 -127.07 -118.17
C GLY A 9 21.88 -127.90 -117.16
N PHE A 10 22.39 -129.07 -117.57
CA PHE A 10 23.23 -129.92 -116.71
C PHE A 10 24.61 -129.31 -116.46
N GLY A 11 25.20 -128.65 -117.47
CA GLY A 11 26.43 -127.86 -117.32
C GLY A 11 26.24 -126.69 -116.36
N PHE A 12 25.12 -125.96 -116.47
CA PHE A 12 24.79 -124.85 -115.56
C PHE A 12 24.52 -125.35 -114.13
N LEU A 13 23.79 -126.45 -113.98
CA LEU A 13 23.50 -127.03 -112.67
C LEU A 13 24.77 -127.55 -111.98
N SER A 14 25.68 -128.17 -112.74
CA SER A 14 26.98 -128.62 -112.22
C SER A 14 27.90 -127.45 -111.86
N ALA A 15 27.95 -126.39 -112.67
CA ALA A 15 28.67 -125.16 -112.35
C ALA A 15 28.09 -124.46 -111.11
N LEU A 16 26.76 -124.42 -110.98
CA LEU A 16 26.07 -123.86 -109.82
C LEU A 16 26.37 -124.69 -108.55
N LEU A 17 26.34 -126.02 -108.65
CA LEU A 17 26.68 -126.93 -107.56
C LEU A 17 28.12 -126.70 -107.08
N LEU A 18 29.07 -126.58 -108.01
CA LEU A 18 30.46 -126.28 -107.70
C LEU A 18 30.63 -124.88 -107.08
N ALA A 19 29.90 -123.87 -107.58
CA ALA A 19 29.89 -122.53 -107.00
C ALA A 19 29.35 -122.53 -105.57
N LEU A 20 28.28 -123.28 -105.30
CA LEU A 20 27.69 -123.44 -103.96
C LEU A 20 28.63 -124.17 -102.99
N LEU A 21 29.44 -125.11 -103.50
CA LEU A 21 30.43 -125.82 -102.69
C LEU A 21 31.63 -124.93 -102.31
N VAL A 22 32.00 -124.00 -103.20
CA VAL A 22 33.16 -123.10 -103.02
C VAL A 22 32.79 -121.79 -102.31
N ALA A 23 31.55 -121.31 -102.46
CA ALA A 23 31.07 -120.05 -101.88
C ALA A 23 31.27 -119.96 -100.34
N PRO A 24 30.98 -120.98 -99.53
CA PRO A 24 31.22 -120.94 -98.08
C PRO A 24 32.69 -120.77 -97.73
N SER A 25 33.60 -121.31 -98.54
CA SER A 25 35.04 -121.21 -98.33
C SER A 25 35.58 -119.82 -98.66
N PHE A 26 35.11 -119.22 -99.76
CA PHE A 26 35.45 -117.83 -100.09
C PHE A 26 34.89 -116.85 -99.06
N TRP A 27 33.65 -117.06 -98.58
CA TRP A 27 33.04 -116.20 -97.56
C TRP A 27 33.77 -116.27 -96.22
N ARG A 28 34.13 -117.48 -95.76
CA ARG A 28 34.97 -117.66 -94.56
C ARG A 28 36.35 -117.02 -94.69
N ARG A 29 36.91 -116.99 -95.90
CA ARG A 29 38.22 -116.37 -96.15
C ARG A 29 38.13 -114.84 -96.20
N ALA A 30 37.07 -114.31 -96.78
CA ALA A 30 36.79 -112.88 -96.82
C ALA A 30 36.57 -112.32 -95.40
N THR A 31 35.74 -112.98 -94.57
CA THR A 31 35.50 -112.55 -93.18
C THR A 31 36.77 -112.60 -92.33
N ARG A 32 37.60 -113.65 -92.50
CA ARG A 32 38.88 -113.74 -91.80
C ARG A 32 39.87 -112.65 -92.21
N LEU A 33 39.84 -112.20 -93.48
CA LEU A 33 40.68 -111.11 -93.94
C LEU A 33 40.21 -109.75 -93.43
N THR A 34 38.90 -109.50 -93.40
CA THR A 34 38.33 -108.27 -92.82
C THR A 34 38.49 -108.22 -91.32
N GLU A 35 38.30 -109.34 -90.61
CA GLU A 35 38.58 -109.44 -89.17
C GLU A 35 40.06 -109.16 -88.88
N ARG A 36 40.99 -109.77 -89.64
CA ARG A 36 42.43 -109.48 -89.51
C ARG A 36 42.78 -108.03 -89.84
N ARG A 37 42.11 -107.42 -90.81
CA ARG A 37 42.36 -106.02 -91.18
C ARG A 37 41.81 -105.05 -90.14
N ILE A 38 40.62 -105.32 -89.59
CA ILE A 38 40.02 -104.55 -88.50
C ILE A 38 40.87 -104.69 -87.23
N GLN A 39 41.34 -105.89 -86.89
CA GLN A 39 42.28 -106.14 -85.78
C GLN A 39 43.64 -105.44 -85.98
N ALA A 40 44.09 -105.27 -87.23
CA ALA A 40 45.34 -104.57 -87.54
C ALA A 40 45.21 -103.03 -87.48
N THR A 41 44.03 -102.47 -87.73
CA THR A 41 43.77 -101.03 -87.66
C THR A 41 43.23 -100.56 -86.31
N LEU A 42 42.51 -101.41 -85.58
CA LEU A 42 42.13 -101.23 -84.19
C LEU A 42 42.76 -102.36 -83.37
N PRO A 43 43.97 -102.17 -82.84
CA PRO A 43 44.57 -103.12 -81.91
C PRO A 43 43.97 -102.92 -80.51
N LEU A 44 42.64 -102.93 -80.42
CA LEU A 44 41.92 -102.87 -79.16
C LEU A 44 41.35 -104.26 -78.88
N THR A 45 41.89 -104.89 -77.85
CA THR A 45 41.36 -106.12 -77.30
C THR A 45 39.94 -105.89 -76.76
N MET A 46 39.09 -106.92 -76.68
CA MET A 46 37.72 -106.79 -76.16
C MET A 46 37.68 -106.19 -74.75
N ASN A 47 38.74 -106.42 -73.96
CA ASN A 47 38.91 -105.85 -72.63
C ASN A 47 39.18 -104.33 -72.68
N GLU A 48 39.94 -103.83 -73.65
CA GLU A 48 40.22 -102.39 -73.81
C GLU A 48 38.98 -101.63 -74.30
N ILE A 49 38.15 -102.22 -75.17
CA ILE A 49 36.86 -101.62 -75.58
C ILE A 49 35.90 -101.52 -74.39
N GLN A 50 35.87 -102.55 -73.53
CA GLN A 50 35.09 -102.51 -72.28
C GLN A 50 35.65 -101.45 -71.32
N ALA A 51 36.97 -101.34 -71.21
CA ALA A 51 37.62 -100.32 -70.40
C ALA A 51 37.33 -98.90 -70.89
N GLU A 52 37.36 -98.62 -72.20
CA GLU A 52 36.97 -97.32 -72.77
C GLU A 52 35.49 -97.03 -72.51
N LYS A 53 34.61 -98.02 -72.68
CA LYS A 53 33.17 -97.86 -72.40
C LYS A 53 32.91 -97.54 -70.93
N ASP A 54 33.60 -98.23 -70.02
CA ASP A 54 33.49 -97.97 -68.59
C ASP A 54 34.19 -96.67 -68.19
N ALA A 55 35.26 -96.27 -68.87
CA ALA A 55 35.89 -94.95 -68.74
C ALA A 55 34.95 -93.82 -69.18
N LEU A 56 34.29 -93.93 -70.35
CA LEU A 56 33.27 -92.96 -70.79
C LEU A 56 32.09 -92.90 -69.81
N ARG A 57 31.63 -94.05 -69.30
CA ARG A 57 30.58 -94.07 -68.25
C ARG A 57 31.04 -93.35 -66.99
N ALA A 58 32.28 -93.56 -66.56
CA ALA A 58 32.86 -92.87 -65.42
C ALA A 58 33.00 -91.37 -65.69
N GLU A 59 33.46 -90.95 -66.88
CA GLU A 59 33.55 -89.55 -67.28
C GLU A 59 32.19 -88.87 -67.27
N PHE A 60 31.16 -89.48 -67.87
CA PHE A 60 29.80 -88.95 -67.83
C PHE A 60 29.24 -88.91 -66.41
N ALA A 61 29.48 -89.94 -65.59
CA ALA A 61 29.06 -89.95 -64.18
C ALA A 61 29.76 -88.84 -63.38
N MET A 62 31.06 -88.63 -63.59
CA MET A 62 31.84 -87.58 -62.94
C MET A 62 31.43 -86.18 -63.43
N ALA A 63 31.20 -86.00 -64.72
CA ALA A 63 30.73 -84.74 -65.30
C ALA A 63 29.33 -84.39 -64.77
N THR A 64 28.42 -85.37 -64.74
CA THR A 64 27.08 -85.22 -64.17
C THR A 64 27.16 -84.87 -62.69
N ARG A 65 27.97 -85.60 -61.91
CA ARG A 65 28.17 -85.33 -60.50
C ARG A 65 28.77 -83.94 -60.25
N ARG A 66 29.73 -83.52 -61.08
CA ARG A 66 30.34 -82.19 -61.00
C ARG A 66 29.33 -81.09 -61.34
N LEU A 67 28.43 -81.34 -62.30
CA LEU A 67 27.34 -80.42 -62.63
C LEU A 67 26.32 -80.33 -61.50
N GLU A 68 25.90 -81.47 -60.93
CA GLU A 68 25.01 -81.53 -59.76
C GLU A 68 25.59 -80.76 -58.57
N MET A 69 26.88 -80.94 -58.29
CA MET A 69 27.56 -80.20 -57.22
C MET A 69 27.58 -78.69 -57.49
N LYS A 70 27.87 -78.26 -58.73
CA LYS A 70 27.80 -76.83 -59.11
C LYS A 70 26.38 -76.28 -58.99
N VAL A 71 25.37 -77.02 -59.42
CA VAL A 71 23.96 -76.62 -59.27
C VAL A 71 23.59 -76.51 -57.80
N LYS A 72 24.05 -77.44 -56.97
CA LYS A 72 23.83 -77.39 -55.52
C LYS A 72 24.52 -76.16 -54.91
N GLU A 73 25.79 -75.91 -55.23
CA GLU A 73 26.53 -74.74 -54.74
C GLU A 73 25.86 -73.41 -55.16
N LEU A 74 25.39 -73.32 -56.41
CA LEU A 74 24.65 -72.15 -56.88
C LEU A 74 23.31 -71.99 -56.16
N LYS A 75 22.56 -73.09 -55.93
CA LYS A 75 21.32 -73.05 -55.15
C LYS A 75 21.57 -72.64 -53.70
N ASP A 76 22.61 -73.17 -53.07
CA ASP A 76 23.01 -72.81 -51.70
C ASP A 76 23.40 -71.33 -51.62
N ARG A 77 24.11 -70.79 -52.63
CA ARG A 77 24.45 -69.36 -52.72
C ARG A 77 23.24 -68.47 -52.96
N VAL A 78 22.31 -68.87 -53.82
CA VAL A 78 21.05 -68.13 -54.04
C VAL A 78 20.21 -68.14 -52.76
N ALA A 79 20.13 -69.27 -52.05
CA ALA A 79 19.43 -69.35 -50.78
C ALA A 79 20.09 -68.46 -49.71
N SER A 80 21.43 -68.44 -49.61
CA SER A 80 22.13 -67.56 -48.66
C SER A 80 21.92 -66.08 -49.01
N GLN A 81 22.02 -65.71 -50.27
CA GLN A 81 21.75 -64.35 -50.74
C GLN A 81 20.30 -63.92 -50.47
N MET A 82 19.34 -64.83 -50.64
CA MET A 82 17.94 -64.53 -50.35
C MET A 82 17.71 -64.27 -48.86
N VAL A 83 18.37 -65.04 -47.99
CA VAL A 83 18.35 -64.78 -46.54
C VAL A 83 18.99 -63.43 -46.20
N GLU A 84 20.11 -63.07 -46.83
CA GLU A 84 20.76 -61.76 -46.64
C GLU A 84 19.88 -60.61 -47.13
N ILE A 85 19.21 -60.76 -48.28
CA ILE A 85 18.27 -59.77 -48.82
C ILE A 85 17.09 -59.59 -47.87
N GLU A 86 16.50 -60.67 -47.36
CA GLU A 86 15.39 -60.57 -46.41
C GLU A 86 15.84 -59.94 -45.08
N ARG A 87 17.05 -60.25 -44.60
CA ARG A 87 17.63 -59.61 -43.42
C ARG A 87 17.87 -58.11 -43.65
N GLY A 88 18.38 -57.73 -44.82
CA GLY A 88 18.57 -56.33 -45.22
C GLY A 88 17.24 -55.59 -45.37
N ARG A 89 16.20 -56.23 -45.93
CA ARG A 89 14.83 -55.68 -45.99
C ARG A 89 14.25 -55.46 -44.60
N GLN A 90 14.44 -56.39 -43.68
CA GLN A 90 13.97 -56.25 -42.30
C GLN A 90 14.68 -55.09 -41.59
N GLN A 91 15.99 -54.93 -41.77
CA GLN A 91 16.73 -53.79 -41.23
C GLN A 91 16.26 -52.46 -41.83
N LEU A 92 16.05 -52.42 -43.15
CA LEU A 92 15.51 -51.24 -43.83
C LEU A 92 14.12 -50.89 -43.27
N GLN A 93 13.24 -51.87 -43.07
CA GLN A 93 11.93 -51.65 -42.48
C GLN A 93 12.04 -51.06 -41.06
N GLN A 94 12.89 -51.64 -40.21
CA GLN A 94 13.13 -51.13 -38.86
C GLN A 94 13.63 -49.68 -38.87
N THR A 95 14.64 -49.37 -39.68
CA THR A 95 15.15 -48.00 -39.79
C THR A 95 14.11 -47.04 -40.38
N THR A 96 13.27 -47.48 -41.31
CA THR A 96 12.20 -46.63 -41.85
C THR A 96 11.13 -46.31 -40.81
N GLU A 97 10.76 -47.29 -39.97
CA GLU A 97 9.82 -47.11 -38.86
C GLU A 97 10.41 -46.19 -37.78
N GLU A 98 11.69 -46.37 -37.43
CA GLU A 98 12.39 -45.49 -36.49
C GLU A 98 12.44 -44.06 -37.01
N ARG A 99 12.75 -43.87 -38.30
CA ARG A 99 12.72 -42.55 -38.94
C ARG A 99 11.31 -41.94 -38.89
N ASP A 100 10.26 -42.69 -39.22
CA ASP A 100 8.89 -42.17 -39.16
C ASP A 100 8.50 -41.76 -37.73
N ARG A 101 8.83 -42.58 -36.74
CA ARG A 101 8.62 -42.23 -35.32
C ARG A 101 9.36 -40.96 -34.93
N LEU A 102 10.64 -40.84 -35.29
CA LEU A 102 11.43 -39.64 -34.99
C LEU A 102 10.91 -38.39 -35.71
N LEU A 103 10.35 -38.54 -36.92
CA LEU A 103 9.72 -37.43 -37.64
C LEU A 103 8.42 -36.98 -36.95
N GLU A 104 7.60 -37.92 -36.48
CA GLU A 104 6.39 -37.60 -35.71
C GLU A 104 6.73 -36.92 -34.37
N GLU A 105 7.71 -37.47 -33.63
CA GLU A 105 8.21 -36.87 -32.39
C GLU A 105 8.80 -35.47 -32.62
N GLY A 106 9.59 -35.30 -33.68
CA GLY A 106 10.14 -34.00 -34.08
C GLY A 106 9.05 -33.00 -34.45
N GLY A 107 8.01 -33.44 -35.15
CA GLY A 107 6.83 -32.63 -35.46
C GLY A 107 6.09 -32.18 -34.20
N ALA A 108 5.84 -33.10 -33.26
CA ALA A 108 5.17 -32.81 -32.00
C ALA A 108 6.00 -31.88 -31.08
N LEU A 109 7.33 -32.02 -31.09
CA LEU A 109 8.22 -31.08 -30.41
C LEU A 109 8.24 -29.72 -31.11
N GLY A 110 8.18 -29.69 -32.44
CA GLY A 110 8.07 -28.46 -33.22
C GLY A 110 6.79 -27.67 -32.92
N THR A 111 5.63 -28.34 -32.85
CA THR A 111 4.37 -27.69 -32.47
C THR A 111 4.39 -27.19 -31.04
N LYS A 112 4.92 -27.99 -30.09
CA LYS A 112 5.08 -27.56 -28.69
C LYS A 112 6.01 -26.36 -28.56
N ASN A 113 7.12 -26.32 -29.29
CA ASN A 113 8.01 -25.15 -29.29
C ASN A 113 7.31 -23.91 -29.86
N ALA A 114 6.57 -24.06 -30.96
CA ALA A 114 5.80 -22.95 -31.53
C ALA A 114 4.72 -22.43 -30.56
N GLU A 115 4.03 -23.33 -29.85
CA GLU A 115 3.06 -22.98 -28.79
C GLU A 115 3.74 -22.26 -27.61
N LEU A 116 4.90 -22.75 -27.15
CA LEU A 116 5.67 -22.12 -26.08
C LEU A 116 6.19 -20.75 -26.49
N GLU A 117 6.69 -20.58 -27.72
CA GLU A 117 7.11 -19.30 -28.26
C GLU A 117 5.94 -18.31 -28.36
N ALA A 118 4.77 -18.77 -28.78
CA ALA A 118 3.56 -17.95 -28.82
C ALA A 118 3.11 -17.54 -27.41
N ALA A 119 3.15 -18.46 -26.45
CA ALA A 119 2.84 -18.18 -25.04
C ALA A 119 3.85 -17.20 -24.41
N LEU A 120 5.13 -17.34 -24.74
CA LEU A 120 6.18 -16.42 -24.27
C LEU A 120 5.98 -15.01 -24.81
N LYS A 121 5.65 -14.88 -26.11
CA LYS A 121 5.31 -13.59 -26.72
C LYS A 121 4.07 -12.96 -26.09
N ALA A 122 3.01 -13.74 -25.92
CA ALA A 122 1.79 -13.25 -25.27
C ALA A 122 2.05 -12.79 -23.82
N SER A 123 2.85 -13.53 -23.05
CA SER A 123 3.26 -13.14 -21.70
C SER A 123 4.12 -11.86 -21.72
N SER A 124 5.05 -11.73 -22.67
CA SER A 124 5.85 -10.52 -22.85
C SER A 124 4.99 -9.29 -23.16
N ASP A 125 4.00 -9.42 -24.06
CA ASP A 125 3.08 -8.33 -24.40
C ASP A 125 2.19 -7.94 -23.20
N GLN A 126 1.79 -8.93 -22.39
CA GLN A 126 1.08 -8.70 -21.13
C GLN A 126 1.95 -7.97 -20.12
N LEU A 127 3.22 -8.35 -19.97
CA LEU A 127 4.17 -7.67 -19.09
C LEU A 127 4.41 -6.24 -19.53
N GLU A 128 4.56 -5.98 -20.83
CA GLU A 128 4.70 -4.63 -21.36
C GLU A 128 3.45 -3.79 -21.09
N THR A 129 2.25 -4.36 -21.29
CA THR A 129 0.99 -3.69 -21.00
C THR A 129 0.84 -3.36 -19.51
N ILE A 130 1.22 -4.28 -18.62
CA ILE A 130 1.19 -4.06 -17.17
C ILE A 130 2.23 -3.02 -16.77
N SER A 131 3.44 -3.07 -17.33
CA SER A 131 4.48 -2.07 -17.09
C SER A 131 4.00 -0.67 -17.46
N ARG A 132 3.41 -0.50 -18.66
CA ARG A 132 2.85 0.80 -19.08
C ARG A 132 1.76 1.30 -18.14
N LYS A 133 0.88 0.41 -17.66
CA LYS A 133 -0.15 0.75 -16.67
C LYS A 133 0.45 1.14 -15.33
N LEU A 134 1.51 0.48 -14.89
CA LEU A 134 2.23 0.84 -13.66
C LEU A 134 2.90 2.20 -13.79
N ASP A 135 3.54 2.49 -14.92
CA ASP A 135 4.16 3.79 -15.19
C ASP A 135 3.09 4.90 -15.20
N GLU A 136 1.94 4.66 -15.82
CA GLU A 136 0.81 5.58 -15.83
C GLU A 136 0.25 5.83 -14.41
N ILE A 137 0.04 4.78 -13.62
CA ILE A 137 -0.43 4.91 -12.24
C ILE A 137 0.62 5.64 -11.39
N THR A 138 1.90 5.36 -11.60
CA THR A 138 3.00 6.02 -10.87
C THR A 138 3.01 7.52 -11.18
N ALA A 139 2.90 7.90 -12.46
CA ALA A 139 2.79 9.30 -12.85
C ALA A 139 1.52 9.98 -12.29
N GLN A 140 0.40 9.26 -12.20
CA GLN A 140 -0.82 9.78 -11.56
C GLN A 140 -0.64 9.98 -10.04
N VAL A 141 0.09 9.09 -9.37
CA VAL A 141 0.39 9.23 -7.94
C VAL A 141 1.32 10.41 -7.71
N GLU A 142 2.40 10.54 -8.48
CA GLU A 142 3.31 11.69 -8.41
C GLU A 142 2.57 13.01 -8.68
N GLY A 143 1.63 13.03 -9.64
CA GLY A 143 0.77 14.17 -9.91
C GLY A 143 -0.11 14.55 -8.71
N LYS A 144 -0.71 13.55 -8.05
CA LYS A 144 -1.52 13.76 -6.83
C LYS A 144 -0.67 14.20 -5.64
N ASP A 145 0.53 13.67 -5.47
CA ASP A 145 1.45 14.07 -4.39
C ASP A 145 1.90 15.53 -4.57
N ALA A 146 2.13 15.96 -5.81
CA ALA A 146 2.40 17.36 -6.13
C ALA A 146 1.19 18.27 -5.86
N GLU A 147 -0.03 17.80 -6.15
CA GLU A 147 -1.27 18.53 -5.83
C GLU A 147 -1.50 18.63 -4.32
N ILE A 148 -1.31 17.54 -3.58
CA ILE A 148 -1.40 17.51 -2.11
C ILE A 148 -0.38 18.48 -1.52
N SER A 149 0.87 18.47 -1.98
CA SER A 149 1.90 19.39 -1.51
C SER A 149 1.52 20.85 -1.75
N ARG A 150 0.91 21.17 -2.90
CA ARG A 150 0.41 22.52 -3.20
C ARG A 150 -0.76 22.90 -2.30
N LEU A 151 -1.70 21.99 -2.07
CA LEU A 151 -2.84 22.23 -1.18
C LEU A 151 -2.39 22.40 0.28
N ASP A 152 -1.38 21.65 0.72
CA ASP A 152 -0.78 21.81 2.05
C ASP A 152 -0.11 23.17 2.19
N MET A 153 0.68 23.62 1.22
CA MET A 153 1.26 24.97 1.24
C MET A 153 0.16 26.05 1.28
N ALA A 154 -0.86 25.94 0.43
CA ALA A 154 -1.99 26.87 0.43
C ALA A 154 -2.77 26.86 1.75
N ALA A 155 -2.93 25.70 2.39
CA ALA A 155 -3.56 25.57 3.70
C ALA A 155 -2.70 26.20 4.80
N THR A 156 -1.38 26.04 4.76
CA THR A 156 -0.48 26.71 5.72
C THR A 156 -0.52 28.22 5.56
N ASP A 157 -0.51 28.73 4.32
CA ASP A 157 -0.61 30.17 4.04
C ASP A 157 -1.95 30.74 4.51
N ALA A 158 -3.05 30.06 4.23
CA ALA A 158 -4.38 30.45 4.72
C ALA A 158 -4.45 30.43 6.25
N ASN A 159 -3.82 29.45 6.90
CA ASN A 159 -3.77 29.37 8.37
C ASN A 159 -2.93 30.51 8.98
N LEU A 160 -1.84 30.91 8.33
CA LEU A 160 -1.06 32.09 8.71
C LEU A 160 -1.89 33.37 8.54
N GLU A 161 -2.64 33.51 7.45
CA GLU A 161 -3.54 34.65 7.22
C GLU A 161 -4.64 34.71 8.29
N VAL A 162 -5.25 33.59 8.65
CA VAL A 162 -6.24 33.50 9.73
C VAL A 162 -5.63 33.88 11.08
N SER A 163 -4.44 33.38 11.39
CA SER A 163 -3.73 33.71 12.63
C SER A 163 -3.38 35.21 12.69
N ASN A 164 -2.92 35.79 11.58
CA ASN A 164 -2.65 37.22 11.46
C ASN A 164 -3.94 38.04 11.65
N ARG A 165 -5.04 37.67 10.99
CA ARG A 165 -6.35 38.32 11.19
C ARG A 165 -6.83 38.21 12.63
N GLN A 166 -6.60 37.08 13.30
CA GLN A 166 -6.96 36.92 14.70
C GLN A 166 -6.13 37.83 15.61
N ILE A 167 -4.83 37.99 15.35
CA ILE A 167 -3.98 38.95 16.07
C ILE A 167 -4.47 40.38 15.83
N GLU A 168 -4.81 40.74 14.59
CA GLU A 168 -5.36 42.05 14.26
C GLU A 168 -6.70 42.30 14.97
N LEU A 169 -7.60 41.32 14.99
CA LEU A 169 -8.87 41.42 15.71
C LEU A 169 -8.66 41.63 17.20
N VAL A 170 -7.77 40.85 17.84
CA VAL A 170 -7.43 41.04 19.26
C VAL A 170 -6.82 42.42 19.49
N ALA A 171 -5.94 42.90 18.61
CA ALA A 171 -5.40 44.25 18.69
C ALA A 171 -6.51 45.31 18.62
N ARG A 172 -7.44 45.19 17.65
CA ARG A 172 -8.61 46.09 17.55
C ARG A 172 -9.53 46.01 18.76
N GLU A 173 -9.74 44.82 19.33
CA GLU A 173 -10.51 44.65 20.57
C GLU A 173 -9.84 45.35 21.75
N THR A 174 -8.51 45.28 21.87
CA THR A 174 -7.77 46.01 22.91
C THR A 174 -7.83 47.53 22.70
N GLU A 175 -7.77 48.01 21.46
CA GLU A 175 -7.97 49.43 21.13
C GLU A 175 -9.38 49.89 21.52
N ILE A 176 -10.41 49.10 21.18
CA ILE A 176 -11.79 49.38 21.58
C ILE A 176 -11.94 49.39 23.10
N ALA A 177 -11.32 48.45 23.81
CA ALA A 177 -11.35 48.40 25.27
C ALA A 177 -10.68 49.65 25.89
N LYS A 178 -9.53 50.07 25.35
CA LYS A 178 -8.85 51.30 25.76
C LYS A 178 -9.72 52.53 25.51
N LEU A 179 -10.28 52.69 24.31
CA LEU A 179 -11.17 53.81 23.97
C LEU A 179 -12.43 53.82 24.84
N LYS A 180 -12.99 52.66 25.18
CA LYS A 180 -14.10 52.55 26.14
C LYS A 180 -13.68 53.03 27.53
N GLY A 181 -12.50 52.66 28.00
CA GLY A 181 -11.93 53.14 29.28
C GLY A 181 -11.64 54.65 29.29
N ASP A 182 -11.12 55.19 28.20
CA ASP A 182 -10.91 56.63 28.05
C ASP A 182 -12.25 57.39 28.02
N LEU A 183 -13.28 56.82 27.38
CA LEU A 183 -14.62 57.38 27.34
C LEU A 183 -15.29 57.37 28.73
N THR A 184 -15.13 56.32 29.53
CA THR A 184 -15.64 56.30 30.91
C THR A 184 -14.89 57.31 31.78
N ARG A 185 -13.57 57.41 31.64
CA ARG A 185 -12.76 58.42 32.34
C ARG A 185 -13.16 59.84 31.96
N LEU A 186 -13.34 60.14 30.67
CA LEU A 186 -13.81 61.45 30.20
C LEU A 186 -15.23 61.77 30.69
N ARG A 187 -16.12 60.78 30.75
CA ARG A 187 -17.46 60.95 31.33
C ARG A 187 -17.39 61.27 32.82
N GLU A 188 -16.51 60.62 33.56
CA GLU A 188 -16.33 60.90 34.99
C GLU A 188 -15.71 62.27 35.21
N GLN A 189 -14.66 62.62 34.47
CA GLN A 189 -14.08 63.97 34.49
C GLN A 189 -15.11 65.04 34.14
N ARG A 190 -15.99 64.77 33.17
CA ARG A 190 -17.10 65.66 32.83
C ARG A 190 -18.07 65.79 34.00
N ARG A 191 -18.49 64.69 34.63
CA ARG A 191 -19.36 64.71 35.81
C ARG A 191 -18.74 65.48 36.97
N GLU A 192 -17.49 65.20 37.31
CA GLU A 192 -16.75 65.95 38.33
C GLU A 192 -16.67 67.44 37.98
N SER A 193 -16.43 67.80 36.71
CA SER A 193 -16.40 69.19 36.28
C SER A 193 -17.78 69.86 36.36
N GLU A 194 -18.85 69.15 36.03
CA GLU A 194 -20.23 69.63 36.16
C GLU A 194 -20.62 69.79 37.63
N GLU A 195 -20.19 68.88 38.51
CA GLU A 195 -20.37 68.98 39.96
C GLU A 195 -19.59 70.16 40.55
N LYS A 196 -18.32 70.34 40.15
CA LYS A 196 -17.51 71.52 40.52
C LYS A 196 -18.17 72.82 40.04
N LEU A 197 -18.71 72.84 38.82
CA LEU A 197 -19.47 74.00 38.31
C LEU A 197 -20.76 74.25 39.10
N ARG A 198 -21.47 73.19 39.51
CA ARG A 198 -22.65 73.32 40.37
C ARG A 198 -22.28 73.85 41.75
N GLN A 199 -21.24 73.31 42.37
CA GLN A 199 -20.77 73.73 43.68
C GLN A 199 -20.32 75.20 43.66
N THR A 200 -19.46 75.57 42.71
CA THR A 200 -19.05 76.97 42.53
C THR A 200 -20.23 77.88 42.19
N GLY A 201 -21.25 77.38 41.49
CA GLY A 201 -22.50 78.10 41.24
C GLY A 201 -23.32 78.34 42.51
N ILE A 202 -23.38 77.35 43.42
CA ILE A 202 -24.01 77.48 44.74
C ILE A 202 -23.20 78.44 45.61
N ASP A 203 -21.88 78.28 45.67
CA ASP A 203 -20.96 79.14 46.45
C ASP A 203 -20.99 80.59 45.96
N ASN A 204 -21.10 80.83 44.65
CA ASN A 204 -21.29 82.17 44.10
C ASN A 204 -22.66 82.76 44.47
N LYS A 205 -23.72 81.94 44.53
CA LYS A 205 -25.06 82.40 44.97
C LYS A 205 -25.04 82.76 46.44
N SER A 206 -24.54 81.88 47.30
CA SER A 206 -24.43 82.13 48.74
C SER A 206 -23.50 83.30 49.03
N GLY A 207 -22.38 83.43 48.32
CA GLY A 207 -21.47 84.58 48.38
C GLY A 207 -22.16 85.88 47.95
N ARG A 208 -22.99 85.86 46.90
CA ARG A 208 -23.79 87.03 46.49
C ARG A 208 -24.85 87.39 47.53
N GLU A 209 -25.49 86.41 48.16
CA GLU A 209 -26.45 86.63 49.24
C GLU A 209 -25.78 87.20 50.49
N ALA A 210 -24.62 86.66 50.88
CA ALA A 210 -23.80 87.19 51.96
C ALA A 210 -23.35 88.63 51.67
N LEU A 211 -22.91 88.93 50.44
CA LEU A 211 -22.56 90.29 50.03
C LEU A 211 -23.78 91.24 50.07
N LYS A 212 -24.97 90.79 49.68
CA LYS A 212 -26.20 91.57 49.82
C LYS A 212 -26.55 91.82 51.29
N ALA A 213 -26.40 90.81 52.15
CA ALA A 213 -26.64 90.93 53.58
C ALA A 213 -25.64 91.90 54.25
N GLU A 214 -24.36 91.81 53.92
CA GLU A 214 -23.33 92.76 54.39
C GLU A 214 -23.57 94.17 53.86
N ARG A 215 -23.98 94.34 52.59
CA ARG A 215 -24.39 95.66 52.07
C ARG A 215 -25.62 96.20 52.80
N ALA A 216 -26.60 95.36 53.11
CA ALA A 216 -27.77 95.79 53.88
C ALA A 216 -27.40 96.18 55.32
N ARG A 217 -26.48 95.44 55.96
CA ARG A 217 -25.92 95.79 57.27
C ARG A 217 -25.13 97.08 57.22
N ALA A 218 -24.28 97.27 56.20
CA ALA A 218 -23.54 98.50 55.96
C ALA A 218 -24.49 99.68 55.79
N ASN A 219 -25.52 99.56 54.95
CA ASN A 219 -26.54 100.59 54.78
C ASN A 219 -27.34 100.86 56.07
N GLU A 220 -27.62 99.84 56.90
CA GLU A 220 -28.27 100.03 58.20
C GLU A 220 -27.33 100.72 59.20
N LEU A 221 -26.04 100.39 59.20
CA LEU A 221 -25.02 101.08 59.98
C LEU A 221 -24.83 102.52 59.50
N GLU A 222 -24.84 102.78 58.19
CA GLU A 222 -24.84 104.11 57.59
C GLU A 222 -26.09 104.89 58.03
N ARG A 223 -27.28 104.30 57.96
CA ARG A 223 -28.51 104.93 58.48
C ARG A 223 -28.49 105.17 59.98
N ARG A 224 -27.81 104.31 60.76
CA ARG A 224 -27.62 104.52 62.21
C ARG A 224 -26.60 105.61 62.47
N LEU A 225 -25.56 105.72 61.65
CA LEU A 225 -24.62 106.84 61.64
C LEU A 225 -25.32 108.13 61.26
N GLU A 226 -26.15 108.16 60.22
CA GLU A 226 -26.97 109.30 59.85
C GLU A 226 -27.94 109.67 60.97
N ARG A 227 -28.62 108.69 61.59
CA ARG A 227 -29.47 108.94 62.76
C ARG A 227 -28.67 109.46 63.95
N ALA A 228 -27.48 108.91 64.21
CA ALA A 228 -26.60 109.38 65.27
C ALA A 228 -26.12 110.82 64.99
N LEU A 229 -25.70 111.11 63.75
CA LEU A 229 -25.33 112.45 63.29
C LEU A 229 -26.50 113.41 63.38
N ALA A 230 -27.72 112.99 63.02
CA ALA A 230 -28.93 113.79 63.21
C ALA A 230 -29.21 114.03 64.68
N THR A 231 -29.10 113.04 65.57
CA THR A 231 -29.26 113.28 67.02
C THR A 231 -28.15 114.13 67.62
N VAL A 232 -26.93 114.07 67.06
CA VAL A 232 -25.84 114.98 67.42
C VAL A 232 -26.17 116.38 66.93
N ALA A 233 -26.64 116.55 65.69
CA ALA A 233 -27.08 117.83 65.15
C ALA A 233 -28.27 118.42 65.94
N ASP A 234 -29.27 117.61 66.29
CA ASP A 234 -30.39 118.02 67.16
C ASP A 234 -29.90 118.41 68.57
N ARG A 235 -28.88 117.71 69.09
CA ARG A 235 -28.24 118.05 70.37
C ARG A 235 -27.39 119.31 70.26
N GLU A 236 -26.68 119.51 69.15
CA GLU A 236 -25.93 120.72 68.85
C GLU A 236 -26.90 121.91 68.68
N GLU A 237 -28.03 121.73 67.99
CA GLU A 237 -29.10 122.74 67.93
C GLU A 237 -29.78 122.98 69.28
N ALA A 238 -29.97 121.95 70.11
CA ALA A 238 -30.49 122.09 71.46
C ALA A 238 -29.47 122.78 72.37
N LEU A 239 -28.18 122.54 72.18
CA LEU A 239 -27.09 123.26 72.83
C LEU A 239 -27.03 124.71 72.34
N GLU A 240 -27.14 124.99 71.04
CA GLU A 240 -27.26 126.35 70.52
C GLU A 240 -28.50 127.05 71.06
N ARG A 241 -29.63 126.36 71.21
CA ARG A 241 -30.83 126.91 71.85
C ARG A 241 -30.61 127.17 73.34
N ARG A 242 -29.94 126.26 74.06
CA ARG A 242 -29.53 126.44 75.46
C ARG A 242 -28.49 127.55 75.62
N GLU A 243 -27.60 127.76 74.65
CA GLU A 243 -26.63 128.85 74.60
C GLU A 243 -27.33 130.18 74.30
N ARG A 244 -28.32 130.19 73.40
CA ARG A 244 -29.20 131.35 73.14
C ARG A 244 -30.10 131.67 74.35
N GLU A 245 -30.54 130.66 75.10
CA GLU A 245 -31.27 130.82 76.38
C GLU A 245 -30.34 131.25 77.51
N LEU A 246 -29.10 130.75 77.58
CA LEU A 246 -28.06 131.23 78.50
C LEU A 246 -27.57 132.64 78.13
N ALA A 247 -27.66 133.06 76.87
CA ALA A 247 -27.42 134.44 76.46
C ALA A 247 -28.56 135.38 76.89
N ARG A 248 -29.80 134.88 77.02
CA ARG A 248 -30.97 135.63 77.51
C ARG A 248 -31.19 135.56 79.03
N LEU A 249 -30.60 134.58 79.71
CA LEU A 249 -30.64 134.40 81.16
C LEU A 249 -29.32 134.79 81.85
N ARG A 250 -28.38 135.42 81.13
CA ARG A 250 -27.20 136.11 81.68
C ARG A 250 -27.36 137.62 81.83
N GLU A 251 -28.53 138.16 81.48
CA GLU A 251 -28.94 139.55 81.76
C GLU A 251 -29.84 139.65 83.00
N ASN A 252 -29.67 138.78 84.01
CA ASN A 252 -29.97 139.08 85.41
C ASN A 252 -29.51 137.96 86.37
N SER A 253 -28.59 138.35 87.26
CA SER A 253 -28.08 137.69 88.49
C SER A 253 -27.12 136.48 88.41
N ASP A 254 -25.83 136.83 88.42
CA ASP A 254 -24.73 136.46 89.35
C ASP A 254 -24.79 135.21 90.27
N LYS A 255 -23.77 134.33 90.07
CA LYS A 255 -22.83 133.69 91.05
C LYS A 255 -23.32 132.55 92.00
N PRO A 256 -22.41 131.75 92.62
CA PRO A 256 -21.30 130.94 92.06
C PRO A 256 -21.17 129.52 92.73
N ALA A 257 -20.19 128.70 92.28
CA ALA A 257 -19.47 127.63 93.02
C ALA A 257 -20.31 126.39 93.49
N ASP A 258 -19.82 125.15 93.69
CA ASP A 258 -18.50 124.53 93.72
C ASP A 258 -18.68 122.99 93.76
N THR A 259 -17.62 122.21 93.46
CA THR A 259 -17.33 120.82 93.94
C THR A 259 -18.27 119.66 93.56
N ALA A 260 -17.87 118.39 93.41
CA ALA A 260 -16.62 117.64 93.45
C ALA A 260 -16.89 116.24 92.82
N GLU A 261 -15.83 115.51 92.49
CA GLU A 261 -15.61 114.05 92.63
C GLU A 261 -16.83 113.11 92.46
N THR A 262 -16.77 111.99 91.73
CA THR A 262 -15.99 110.79 92.09
C THR A 262 -16.23 109.73 90.99
N ALA A 263 -15.25 108.86 90.74
CA ALA A 263 -15.46 107.50 90.19
C ALA A 263 -16.28 106.65 91.23
N PRO A 264 -16.45 105.30 91.20
CA PRO A 264 -15.95 104.27 90.27
C PRO A 264 -16.90 103.02 90.08
N VAL A 265 -16.54 102.10 89.14
CA VAL A 265 -16.79 100.62 89.04
C VAL A 265 -18.18 99.98 89.41
N PRO A 266 -18.36 98.64 89.47
CA PRO A 266 -18.25 97.56 88.47
C PRO A 266 -19.54 96.67 88.42
N GLU A 267 -19.47 95.56 87.67
CA GLU A 267 -19.95 94.20 88.05
C GLU A 267 -21.35 94.04 88.68
N THR A 268 -22.18 93.07 88.31
CA THR A 268 -21.97 91.64 88.50
C THR A 268 -23.28 90.91 88.17
N GLY A 269 -23.19 89.60 87.97
CA GLY A 269 -24.32 88.67 88.06
C GLY A 269 -24.72 88.13 86.70
N ASN A 270 -24.20 86.98 86.23
CA ASN A 270 -24.50 85.63 86.78
C ASN A 270 -25.97 85.55 87.20
N ILE A 271 -26.75 84.56 86.77
CA ILE A 271 -26.59 83.13 87.05
C ILE A 271 -27.40 82.42 85.95
N GLY A 272 -26.88 81.37 85.33
CA GLY A 272 -26.98 80.02 85.86
C GLY A 272 -27.90 79.26 84.92
N GLU A 273 -27.36 78.27 84.20
CA GLU A 273 -27.56 76.85 84.52
C GLU A 273 -28.94 76.39 84.09
N ALA A 274 -29.20 75.22 83.52
CA ALA A 274 -28.53 73.95 83.27
C ALA A 274 -29.65 73.19 82.49
N ALA A 275 -29.54 72.06 81.82
CA ALA A 275 -28.54 71.03 81.61
C ALA A 275 -29.20 70.07 80.59
N ALA A 276 -28.42 69.07 80.19
CA ALA A 276 -28.85 67.78 79.65
C ALA A 276 -29.43 67.80 78.22
N GLY A 277 -28.88 67.07 77.26
CA GLY A 277 -27.85 66.06 77.32
C GLY A 277 -27.96 65.20 76.08
N ARG A 278 -26.82 64.87 75.47
CA ARG A 278 -26.41 63.52 75.06
C ARG A 278 -25.26 63.63 74.07
N SER A 279 -24.08 63.35 74.61
CA SER A 279 -22.92 62.89 73.89
C SER A 279 -23.19 61.47 73.36
N ALA A 280 -22.80 61.23 72.11
CA ALA A 280 -21.76 60.26 71.74
C ALA A 280 -22.08 59.64 70.38
N LEU A 281 -21.21 59.92 69.40
CA LEU A 281 -20.43 58.95 68.61
C LEU A 281 -19.97 59.63 67.31
N SER A 282 -18.66 59.81 67.20
CA SER A 282 -17.90 60.01 65.96
C SER A 282 -17.16 58.70 65.67
N PRO A 283 -16.43 58.50 64.54
CA PRO A 283 -16.34 59.29 63.30
C PRO A 283 -16.38 58.42 62.00
N GLU A 284 -16.25 59.14 60.87
CA GLU A 284 -15.45 58.81 59.68
C GLU A 284 -15.88 57.82 58.57
N ASN A 285 -15.77 58.38 57.37
CA ASN A 285 -15.32 57.82 56.09
C ASN A 285 -16.30 57.01 55.23
N GLY A 286 -16.52 57.56 54.03
CA GLY A 286 -17.32 56.96 52.97
C GLY A 286 -16.58 55.90 52.18
N GLU A 287 -17.35 55.06 51.51
CA GLU A 287 -16.98 54.40 50.26
C GLU A 287 -18.26 53.91 49.56
N VAL A 288 -18.19 54.00 48.23
CA VAL A 288 -19.22 53.82 47.20
C VAL A 288 -19.45 52.31 46.94
N PRO A 289 -20.61 51.85 46.43
CA PRO A 289 -21.13 50.53 46.75
C PRO A 289 -20.47 49.40 45.96
N ALA A 290 -20.11 48.33 46.68
CA ALA A 290 -19.59 47.09 46.12
C ALA A 290 -20.71 46.05 45.90
N ALA A 291 -20.89 45.72 44.62
CA ALA A 291 -21.10 44.37 44.09
C ALA A 291 -21.94 43.36 44.90
N THR A 292 -23.26 43.43 44.75
CA THR A 292 -24.18 42.30 45.03
C THR A 292 -25.24 42.17 43.93
N ALA A 293 -24.79 41.96 42.68
CA ALA A 293 -25.69 41.63 41.56
C ALA A 293 -25.14 40.57 40.58
N ALA A 294 -24.02 39.92 40.88
CA ALA A 294 -23.38 38.95 39.97
C ALA A 294 -23.32 37.50 40.53
N LEU A 295 -24.08 37.20 41.58
CA LEU A 295 -24.17 35.86 42.14
C LEU A 295 -25.16 34.94 41.38
N PRO A 296 -26.35 35.39 40.89
CA PRO A 296 -27.25 34.50 40.17
C PRO A 296 -26.78 34.19 38.75
N GLU A 297 -26.27 35.17 37.99
CA GLU A 297 -25.76 34.92 36.62
C GLU A 297 -24.51 34.04 36.62
N ARG A 298 -23.64 34.16 37.63
CA ARG A 298 -22.47 33.29 37.78
C ARG A 298 -22.85 31.90 38.23
N GLN A 299 -23.88 31.74 39.06
CA GLN A 299 -24.42 30.42 39.42
C GLN A 299 -25.13 29.76 38.23
N GLU A 300 -25.85 30.51 37.40
CA GLU A 300 -26.46 30.02 36.16
C GLU A 300 -25.40 29.67 35.11
N ALA A 301 -24.34 30.46 34.96
CA ALA A 301 -23.21 30.15 34.07
C ALA A 301 -22.46 28.90 34.54
N LEU A 302 -22.26 28.72 35.86
CA LEU A 302 -21.67 27.51 36.42
C LEU A 302 -22.59 26.29 36.27
N ALA A 303 -23.91 26.47 36.37
CA ALA A 303 -24.89 25.40 36.13
C ALA A 303 -24.94 24.99 34.64
N ARG A 304 -24.83 25.95 33.71
CA ARG A 304 -24.72 25.70 32.27
C ARG A 304 -23.41 24.99 31.92
N LEU A 305 -22.29 25.43 32.47
CA LEU A 305 -20.99 24.78 32.30
C LEU A 305 -20.98 23.36 32.91
N ALA A 306 -21.64 23.15 34.05
CA ALA A 306 -21.80 21.82 34.64
C ALA A 306 -22.69 20.89 33.78
N ALA A 307 -23.76 21.43 33.17
CA ALA A 307 -24.62 20.68 32.25
C ALA A 307 -23.91 20.36 30.93
N GLU A 308 -23.13 21.29 30.39
CA GLU A 308 -22.30 21.07 29.20
C GLU A 308 -21.18 20.07 29.47
N ARG A 309 -20.52 20.15 30.63
CA ARG A 309 -19.53 19.17 31.07
C ARG A 309 -20.15 17.77 31.18
N LYS A 310 -21.33 17.65 31.78
CA LYS A 310 -22.04 16.36 31.87
C LYS A 310 -22.42 15.81 30.49
N ARG A 311 -22.88 16.67 29.58
CA ARG A 311 -23.20 16.30 28.19
C ARG A 311 -21.95 15.86 27.40
N LEU A 312 -20.81 16.52 27.63
CA LEU A 312 -19.53 16.16 27.03
C LEU A 312 -18.96 14.86 27.63
N GLU A 313 -19.11 14.65 28.95
CA GLU A 313 -18.74 13.39 29.61
C GLU A 313 -19.60 12.23 29.09
N GLU A 314 -20.92 12.42 28.97
CA GLU A 314 -21.82 11.43 28.35
C GLU A 314 -21.40 11.15 26.90
N ARG A 315 -21.09 12.18 26.11
CA ARG A 315 -20.64 12.02 24.72
C ARG A 315 -19.26 11.36 24.60
N LEU A 316 -18.37 11.58 25.56
CA LEU A 316 -17.09 10.87 25.66
C LEU A 316 -17.32 9.41 26.05
N THR A 317 -18.26 9.10 26.94
CA THR A 317 -18.59 7.70 27.27
C THR A 317 -19.26 6.96 26.11
N THR A 318 -20.12 7.63 25.33
CA THR A 318 -20.70 7.03 24.12
C THR A 318 -19.64 6.85 23.04
N LEU A 319 -18.79 7.86 22.79
CA LEU A 319 -17.72 7.75 21.81
C LEU A 319 -16.65 6.75 22.22
N THR A 320 -16.31 6.61 23.50
CA THR A 320 -15.38 5.57 23.97
C THR A 320 -15.99 4.18 23.90
N ARG A 321 -17.30 4.03 24.16
CA ARG A 321 -18.02 2.76 23.93
C ARG A 321 -18.11 2.42 22.45
N GLU A 322 -18.36 3.39 21.59
CA GLU A 322 -18.38 3.22 20.13
C GLU A 322 -16.98 2.94 19.60
N ASN A 323 -15.94 3.64 20.05
CA ASN A 323 -14.56 3.39 19.65
C ASN A 323 -14.08 2.04 20.17
N ARG A 324 -14.47 1.64 21.39
CA ARG A 324 -14.22 0.28 21.91
C ARG A 324 -15.00 -0.76 21.12
N ARG A 325 -16.24 -0.49 20.74
CA ARG A 325 -17.09 -1.37 19.91
C ARG A 325 -16.56 -1.51 18.49
N LEU A 326 -16.10 -0.42 17.88
CA LEU A 326 -15.48 -0.37 16.57
C LEU A 326 -14.12 -1.05 16.61
N ARG A 327 -13.31 -0.82 17.66
CA ARG A 327 -12.06 -1.55 17.89
C ARG A 327 -12.31 -3.04 18.11
N THR A 328 -13.33 -3.45 18.85
CA THR A 328 -13.68 -4.88 18.98
C THR A 328 -14.26 -5.44 17.70
N ALA A 329 -14.98 -4.63 16.90
CA ALA A 329 -15.49 -5.05 15.60
C ALA A 329 -14.39 -5.13 14.53
N SER A 330 -13.33 -4.32 14.64
CA SER A 330 -12.16 -4.35 13.75
C SER A 330 -11.07 -5.32 14.22
N LEU A 331 -11.01 -5.62 15.52
CA LEU A 331 -10.16 -6.68 16.11
C LEU A 331 -10.86 -8.05 16.11
N SER A 332 -12.18 -8.10 15.93
CA SER A 332 -12.86 -9.30 15.43
C SER A 332 -12.52 -9.45 13.95
N ALA A 333 -11.35 -10.05 13.69
CA ALA A 333 -11.16 -10.88 12.52
C ALA A 333 -12.39 -11.83 12.38
N PRO A 334 -12.79 -12.18 11.14
CA PRO A 334 -14.03 -12.90 10.89
C PRO A 334 -14.11 -14.15 11.76
N GLU A 335 -15.27 -14.38 12.37
CA GLU A 335 -15.56 -15.61 13.09
C GLU A 335 -15.06 -16.82 12.29
N PRO A 336 -14.41 -17.82 12.92
CA PRO A 336 -14.15 -19.08 12.26
C PRO A 336 -15.51 -19.75 12.03
N ALA A 337 -16.05 -19.56 10.83
CA ALA A 337 -17.15 -20.38 10.35
C ALA A 337 -16.76 -21.86 10.55
N PRO A 338 -17.69 -22.71 11.01
CA PRO A 338 -17.39 -24.11 11.28
C PRO A 338 -16.87 -24.76 10.00
N ALA A 339 -15.60 -25.17 10.00
CA ALA A 339 -14.93 -26.03 9.01
C ALA A 339 -15.54 -25.97 7.59
N ALA A 340 -15.62 -24.79 6.99
CA ALA A 340 -15.84 -24.69 5.56
C ALA A 340 -14.52 -25.12 4.90
N ALA A 341 -14.59 -26.14 4.03
CA ALA A 341 -13.46 -26.64 3.29
C ALA A 341 -12.62 -25.46 2.74
N PRO A 342 -11.29 -25.43 2.95
CA PRO A 342 -10.46 -24.32 2.52
C PRO A 342 -10.74 -24.02 1.05
N ARG A 343 -10.93 -22.74 0.71
CA ARG A 343 -11.21 -22.36 -0.68
C ARG A 343 -10.08 -22.91 -1.56
N PRO A 344 -10.36 -23.41 -2.78
CA PRO A 344 -9.33 -24.00 -3.64
C PRO A 344 -8.14 -23.06 -3.90
N GLY A 345 -8.36 -21.74 -3.94
CA GLY A 345 -7.29 -20.75 -4.02
C GLY A 345 -6.42 -20.62 -2.76
N GLU A 346 -6.98 -20.81 -1.57
CA GLU A 346 -6.24 -20.80 -0.30
C GLU A 346 -5.42 -22.08 -0.11
N MET A 347 -5.93 -23.24 -0.57
CA MET A 347 -5.14 -24.48 -0.63
C MET A 347 -3.97 -24.35 -1.60
N ALA A 348 -4.22 -23.82 -2.80
CA ALA A 348 -3.19 -23.62 -3.81
C ALA A 348 -2.10 -22.64 -3.34
N LEU A 349 -2.49 -21.54 -2.67
CA LEU A 349 -1.53 -20.60 -2.10
C LEU A 349 -0.71 -21.23 -0.97
N ARG A 350 -1.34 -22.01 -0.08
CA ARG A 350 -0.62 -22.74 0.99
C ARG A 350 0.35 -23.77 0.41
N GLU A 351 -0.03 -24.44 -0.67
CA GLU A 351 0.84 -25.39 -1.36
C GLU A 351 2.03 -24.69 -2.04
N GLN A 352 1.79 -23.56 -2.71
CA GLN A 352 2.84 -22.73 -3.32
C GLN A 352 3.83 -22.20 -2.28
N ILE A 353 3.33 -21.67 -1.16
CA ILE A 353 4.17 -21.19 -0.05
C ILE A 353 4.96 -22.36 0.54
N GLY A 354 4.33 -23.53 0.71
CA GLY A 354 5.00 -24.73 1.20
C GLY A 354 6.11 -25.25 0.28
N ASN A 355 5.89 -25.20 -1.04
CA ASN A 355 6.89 -25.58 -2.03
C ASN A 355 8.05 -24.58 -2.08
N LEU A 356 7.76 -23.27 -2.07
CA LEU A 356 8.78 -22.23 -2.06
C LEU A 356 9.64 -22.30 -0.79
N ALA A 357 9.03 -22.50 0.38
CA ALA A 357 9.74 -22.69 1.62
C ALA A 357 10.64 -23.94 1.58
N ALA A 358 10.16 -25.04 0.99
CA ALA A 358 10.97 -26.26 0.84
C ALA A 358 12.17 -26.05 -0.09
N GLU A 359 12.00 -25.32 -1.20
CA GLU A 359 13.10 -24.97 -2.11
C GLU A 359 14.14 -24.09 -1.45
N MET A 360 13.72 -23.05 -0.71
CA MET A 360 14.63 -22.18 0.03
C MET A 360 15.43 -22.95 1.08
N VAL A 361 14.78 -23.85 1.83
CA VAL A 361 15.45 -24.69 2.84
C VAL A 361 16.40 -25.67 2.17
N ALA A 362 16.02 -26.31 1.06
CA ALA A 362 16.89 -27.23 0.32
C ALA A 362 18.14 -26.53 -0.23
N LEU A 363 17.98 -25.31 -0.77
CA LEU A 363 19.07 -24.50 -1.30
C LEU A 363 19.99 -24.00 -0.19
N THR A 364 19.41 -23.56 0.94
CA THR A 364 20.19 -23.15 2.13
C THR A 364 21.00 -24.32 2.68
N ALA A 365 20.39 -25.50 2.77
CA ALA A 365 21.09 -26.69 3.26
C ALA A 365 22.17 -27.19 2.28
N LEU A 366 22.06 -26.91 0.98
CA LEU A 366 23.14 -27.15 0.02
C LEU A 366 24.31 -26.18 0.23
N ILE A 367 24.03 -24.92 0.57
CA ILE A 367 25.04 -23.89 0.84
C ILE A 367 25.77 -24.16 2.16
N GLU A 368 25.05 -24.59 3.20
CA GLU A 368 25.62 -24.86 4.53
C GLU A 368 26.42 -26.17 4.61
N GLY A 369 26.17 -27.13 3.71
CA GLY A 369 26.89 -28.41 3.65
C GLY A 369 26.41 -29.44 4.69
N PRO A 370 27.06 -30.63 4.74
CA PRO A 370 26.53 -31.82 5.44
C PRO A 370 26.50 -31.74 6.98
N ASP A 371 27.11 -30.71 7.58
CA ASP A 371 27.10 -30.47 9.03
C ASP A 371 26.04 -29.43 9.47
N SER A 372 25.16 -29.02 8.55
CA SER A 372 24.14 -28.01 8.82
C SER A 372 23.17 -28.42 9.95
N PRO A 373 22.69 -27.47 10.77
CA PRO A 373 21.61 -27.74 11.72
C PRO A 373 20.32 -28.18 11.01
N ILE A 374 20.15 -27.82 9.74
CA ILE A 374 19.01 -28.21 8.89
C ILE A 374 19.04 -29.72 8.63
N ASP A 375 20.21 -30.31 8.35
CA ASP A 375 20.34 -31.76 8.13
C ASP A 375 19.98 -32.56 9.40
N LYS A 376 20.37 -32.05 10.57
CA LYS A 376 19.99 -32.64 11.86
C LYS A 376 18.48 -32.57 12.09
N ALA A 377 17.84 -31.47 11.71
CA ALA A 377 16.40 -31.30 11.81
C ALA A 377 15.63 -32.19 10.83
N LEU A 378 16.14 -32.39 9.60
CA LEU A 378 15.53 -33.25 8.59
C LEU A 378 15.65 -34.75 8.90
N ALA A 379 16.71 -35.14 9.61
CA ALA A 379 16.95 -36.51 10.08
C ALA A 379 16.11 -36.89 11.31
N ALA A 380 15.49 -35.91 11.99
CA ALA A 380 14.58 -36.20 13.09
C ALA A 380 13.29 -36.88 12.57
N PRO A 381 12.84 -37.98 13.18
CA PRO A 381 11.59 -38.62 12.79
C PRO A 381 10.41 -37.74 13.21
N GLU A 382 9.71 -37.19 12.22
CA GLU A 382 8.48 -36.41 12.43
C GLU A 382 7.27 -37.35 12.32
N ALA A 383 6.32 -37.24 13.25
CA ALA A 383 5.11 -38.03 13.25
C ALA A 383 4.17 -37.54 12.12
N ALA A 384 4.14 -38.27 11.01
CA ALA A 384 3.21 -37.98 9.91
C ALA A 384 1.77 -38.14 10.40
N LEU A 385 0.98 -37.06 10.29
CA LEU A 385 -0.47 -37.11 10.50
C LEU A 385 -1.11 -37.85 9.31
N PRO A 386 -1.77 -39.00 9.52
CA PRO A 386 -2.36 -39.76 8.42
C PRO A 386 -3.48 -38.95 7.75
N GLY A 387 -3.30 -38.63 6.46
CA GLY A 387 -4.29 -37.94 5.62
C GLY A 387 -4.08 -36.42 5.46
N GLY A 388 -2.98 -35.85 5.96
CA GLY A 388 -2.62 -34.43 5.75
C GLY A 388 -1.75 -34.18 4.51
N PRO A 389 -1.65 -32.92 4.03
CA PRO A 389 -0.68 -32.54 3.00
C PRO A 389 0.76 -32.82 3.47
N PRO A 390 1.70 -33.15 2.57
CA PRO A 390 3.05 -33.56 2.95
C PRO A 390 3.77 -32.45 3.72
N SER A 391 4.50 -32.85 4.76
CA SER A 391 5.18 -31.92 5.67
C SER A 391 6.31 -31.18 4.95
N LEU A 392 6.75 -30.06 5.52
CA LEU A 392 7.89 -29.31 4.96
C LEU A 392 9.15 -30.18 4.86
N ALA A 393 9.41 -31.00 5.89
CA ALA A 393 10.55 -31.90 5.91
C ALA A 393 10.47 -32.97 4.80
N GLU A 394 9.28 -33.52 4.56
CA GLU A 394 9.06 -34.48 3.46
C GLU A 394 9.26 -33.85 2.09
N ARG A 395 8.77 -32.62 1.87
CA ARG A 395 8.98 -31.88 0.62
C ARG A 395 10.47 -31.61 0.36
N VAL A 396 11.22 -31.22 1.40
CA VAL A 396 12.67 -30.99 1.29
C VAL A 396 13.43 -32.28 0.97
N ARG A 397 13.07 -33.42 1.61
CA ARG A 397 13.66 -34.73 1.28
C ARG A 397 13.35 -35.14 -0.16
N ALA A 398 12.09 -34.99 -0.61
CA ALA A 398 11.68 -35.32 -1.97
C ALA A 398 12.42 -34.48 -3.02
N LEU A 399 12.63 -33.18 -2.77
CA LEU A 399 13.41 -32.30 -3.64
C LEU A 399 14.88 -32.72 -3.72
N ARG A 400 15.49 -33.13 -2.60
CA ARG A 400 16.87 -33.63 -2.56
C ARG A 400 17.03 -34.97 -3.27
N GLU A 401 16.09 -35.89 -3.09
CA GLU A 401 16.06 -37.16 -3.82
C GLU A 401 15.90 -36.93 -5.33
N ALA A 402 15.03 -36.01 -5.74
CA ALA A 402 14.86 -35.65 -7.14
C ALA A 402 16.13 -34.99 -7.74
N ALA A 403 16.82 -34.15 -6.96
CA ALA A 403 18.10 -33.57 -7.36
C ALA A 403 19.21 -34.63 -7.47
N ALA A 404 19.28 -35.57 -6.53
CA ALA A 404 20.24 -36.67 -6.54
C ALA A 404 20.01 -37.69 -7.66
N ARG A 405 18.77 -37.83 -8.17
CA ARG A 405 18.46 -38.67 -9.34
C ARG A 405 18.75 -37.99 -10.69
N ARG A 406 18.93 -36.67 -10.70
CA ARG A 406 19.25 -35.90 -11.92
C ARG A 406 20.76 -35.72 -12.14
N GLN A 407 21.56 -35.96 -11.11
CA GLN A 407 23.01 -36.07 -11.18
C GLN A 407 23.40 -37.52 -11.46
#